data_AF-A0A940V556-F1
#
_entry.id   AF-A0A940V556-F1
#
_cell.length_a   1.000
_cell.length_b   1.000
_cell.length_c   1.000
_cell.angle_alpha   90.00
_cell.angle_beta   90.00
_cell.angle_gamma   90.00
#
_symmetry.space_group_name_H-M   'P 1'
#
loop_
_entity.id
_entity.type
_entity.pdbx_description
1 polymer ?
#
loop_
_entity_poly.entity_id
_entity_poly.type
_entity_poly.pdbx_seq_one_letter_code
_entity_poly.pdbx_strand_id
1 'polypeptide(L)'
;MNQFNLEAYLSDGVDNIVNQALKATLSNPKESIFMAKYALASKSARRLRQESEQVGDHIPPFLIASVTSKCNLHCKGCYARANHSCHDKEAENQLSDAEWEDIFRQAKGIGVSFILLAGGEPLMRPELIQAAGKLPEIIFPVFTNGTMLNQEYIRKFDQYRNLIPMISIEGNEQTTDLRRGSGVYQQVSQTMELMKQKKILYGASITVTSQNITEVTSVKFLDILSERGCKVIIYVEYVPISDATKELALTQAERDYLEIELAGLRSSREDMIFISFPGDEKSSGGCLAAGRGFFHINPQGGAEPCPFSPYYDLSLKKVSLREALNSPLFQKLRDGKVLLAEHTGGCVLFEQESLVQSLLNTDPA
;
A
#
# COMPACT_ATOMS: atom_id res chain seq x y z
N MET A 1 11.41 13.33 -23.07
CA MET A 1 11.39 12.55 -21.82
C MET A 1 10.15 11.69 -21.88
N ASN A 2 10.29 10.35 -21.83
CA ASN A 2 9.12 9.47 -21.77
C ASN A 2 8.40 9.72 -20.45
N GLN A 3 7.10 10.01 -20.51
CA GLN A 3 6.26 10.20 -19.34
C GLN A 3 6.18 8.87 -18.56
N PHE A 4 6.59 8.87 -17.29
CA PHE A 4 6.51 7.70 -16.42
C PHE A 4 5.05 7.24 -16.34
N ASN A 5 4.77 5.95 -16.47
CA ASN A 5 3.41 5.41 -16.32
C ASN A 5 3.44 4.37 -15.20
N LEU A 6 2.73 4.65 -14.09
CA LEU A 6 2.78 3.80 -12.91
C LEU A 6 2.22 2.40 -13.18
N GLU A 7 1.11 2.29 -13.91
CA GLU A 7 0.51 0.98 -14.22
C GLU A 7 1.47 0.12 -15.06
N ALA A 8 2.07 0.70 -16.10
CA ALA A 8 3.06 0.03 -16.94
C ALA A 8 4.31 -0.33 -16.12
N TYR A 9 4.84 0.58 -15.31
CA TYR A 9 6.00 0.32 -14.46
C TYR A 9 5.75 -0.78 -13.42
N LEU A 10 4.55 -0.83 -12.82
CA LEU A 10 4.18 -1.90 -11.89
C LEU A 10 4.01 -3.23 -12.63
N SER A 11 3.38 -3.22 -13.81
CA SER A 11 3.26 -4.42 -14.64
C SER A 11 4.64 -4.95 -15.06
N ASP A 12 5.50 -4.09 -15.61
CA ASP A 12 6.84 -4.43 -16.06
C ASP A 12 7.74 -4.82 -14.89
N GLY A 13 7.59 -4.16 -13.73
CA GLY A 13 8.29 -4.49 -12.50
C GLY A 13 7.91 -5.87 -11.96
N VAL A 14 6.61 -6.19 -11.95
CA VAL A 14 6.11 -7.53 -11.61
C VAL A 14 6.64 -8.56 -12.59
N ASP A 15 6.58 -8.29 -13.90
CA ASP A 15 7.11 -9.19 -14.92
C ASP A 15 8.63 -9.38 -14.78
N ASN A 16 9.37 -8.33 -14.43
CA ASN A 16 10.81 -8.41 -14.15
C ASN A 16 11.10 -9.21 -12.89
N ILE A 17 10.38 -9.00 -11.78
CA ILE A 17 10.52 -9.82 -10.56
C ILE A 17 10.20 -11.27 -10.88
N VAL A 18 9.12 -11.54 -11.62
CA VAL A 18 8.76 -12.89 -12.05
C VAL A 18 9.88 -13.49 -12.90
N ASN A 19 10.39 -12.76 -13.89
CA ASN A 19 11.46 -13.22 -14.77
C ASN A 19 12.77 -13.47 -14.01
N GLN A 20 13.14 -12.60 -13.07
CA GLN A 20 14.31 -12.78 -12.22
C GLN A 20 14.12 -13.98 -11.28
N ALA A 21 12.94 -14.13 -10.67
CA ALA A 21 12.61 -15.28 -9.83
C ALA A 21 12.68 -16.58 -10.65
N LEU A 22 12.09 -16.61 -11.84
CA LEU A 22 12.16 -17.75 -12.77
C LEU A 22 13.60 -18.08 -13.18
N LYS A 23 14.44 -17.08 -13.45
CA LYS A 23 15.88 -17.28 -13.73
C LYS A 23 16.65 -17.76 -12.50
N ALA A 24 16.23 -17.38 -11.30
CA ALA A 24 16.79 -17.78 -10.02
C ALA A 24 16.25 -19.13 -9.51
N THR A 25 15.68 -19.96 -10.39
CA THR A 25 14.99 -21.22 -10.07
C THR A 25 15.81 -22.19 -9.20
N LEU A 26 17.14 -22.19 -9.33
CA LEU A 26 18.03 -23.03 -8.52
C LEU A 26 18.25 -22.48 -7.10
N SER A 27 18.20 -21.16 -6.91
CA SER A 27 18.48 -20.55 -5.62
C SER A 27 17.21 -20.38 -4.76
N ASN A 28 16.02 -20.28 -5.37
CA ASN A 28 14.75 -20.18 -4.63
C ASN A 28 13.56 -20.81 -5.41
N PRO A 29 13.45 -22.15 -5.43
CA PRO A 29 12.42 -22.83 -6.22
C PRO A 29 11.00 -22.53 -5.72
N LYS A 30 10.82 -22.30 -4.42
CA LYS A 30 9.50 -22.01 -3.82
C LYS A 30 8.94 -20.69 -4.33
N GLU A 31 9.77 -19.65 -4.32
CA GLU A 31 9.42 -18.33 -4.86
C GLU A 31 9.18 -18.40 -6.37
N SER A 32 10.03 -19.13 -7.10
CA SER A 32 9.92 -19.27 -8.55
C SER A 32 8.60 -19.92 -8.97
N ILE A 33 8.21 -21.00 -8.28
CA ILE A 33 6.94 -21.70 -8.53
C ILE A 33 5.76 -20.79 -8.20
N PHE A 34 5.83 -20.04 -7.10
CA PHE A 34 4.80 -19.08 -6.74
C PHE A 34 4.65 -18.00 -7.82
N MET A 35 5.73 -17.33 -8.20
CA MET A 35 5.74 -16.27 -9.21
C MET A 35 5.22 -16.75 -10.57
N ALA A 36 5.56 -17.97 -10.99
CA ALA A 36 5.02 -18.56 -12.22
C ALA A 36 3.50 -18.72 -12.18
N LYS A 37 2.96 -19.22 -11.06
CA LYS A 37 1.51 -19.38 -10.86
C LYS A 37 0.81 -18.03 -10.76
N TYR A 38 1.42 -17.08 -10.04
CA TYR A 38 0.89 -15.73 -9.91
C TYR A 38 0.82 -15.00 -11.27
N ALA A 39 1.84 -15.15 -12.13
CA ALA A 39 1.82 -14.56 -13.47
C ALA A 39 0.63 -15.03 -14.32
N LEU A 40 0.25 -16.32 -14.22
CA LEU A 40 -0.95 -16.84 -14.88
C LEU A 40 -2.24 -16.27 -14.27
N ALA A 41 -2.32 -16.20 -12.95
CA ALA A 41 -3.45 -15.61 -12.24
C ALA A 41 -3.64 -14.12 -12.58
N SER A 42 -2.54 -13.35 -12.62
CA SER A 42 -2.51 -11.93 -12.98
C SER A 42 -3.02 -11.70 -14.41
N LYS A 43 -2.63 -12.56 -15.38
CA LYS A 43 -3.18 -12.52 -16.75
C LYS A 43 -4.69 -12.75 -16.77
N SER A 44 -5.19 -13.71 -15.98
CA SER A 44 -6.64 -13.97 -15.86
C SER A 44 -7.37 -12.77 -15.24
N ALA A 45 -6.82 -12.20 -14.17
CA ALA A 45 -7.40 -11.03 -13.51
C ALA A 45 -7.42 -9.82 -14.44
N ARG A 46 -6.35 -9.58 -15.22
CA ARG A 46 -6.32 -8.54 -16.26
C ARG A 46 -7.41 -8.73 -17.30
N ARG A 47 -7.66 -9.96 -17.74
CA ARG A 47 -8.75 -10.26 -18.68
C ARG A 47 -10.12 -9.90 -18.08
N LEU A 48 -10.39 -10.28 -16.82
CA LEU A 48 -11.65 -9.94 -16.15
C LEU A 48 -11.87 -8.43 -16.06
N ARG A 49 -10.82 -7.66 -15.78
CA ARG A 49 -10.87 -6.20 -15.77
C ARG A 49 -11.15 -5.64 -17.16
N GLN A 50 -10.48 -6.15 -18.20
CA GLN A 50 -10.72 -5.74 -19.59
C GLN A 50 -12.14 -6.06 -20.08
N GLU A 51 -12.70 -7.20 -19.70
CA GLU A 51 -14.08 -7.58 -20.01
C GLU A 51 -15.08 -6.64 -19.29
N SER A 52 -14.80 -6.27 -18.04
CA SER A 52 -15.63 -5.32 -17.28
C SER A 52 -15.54 -3.90 -17.85
N GLU A 53 -14.35 -3.48 -18.29
CA GLU A 53 -14.13 -2.19 -18.96
C GLU A 53 -14.98 -2.03 -20.23
N GLN A 54 -15.16 -3.10 -21.01
CA GLN A 54 -15.97 -3.08 -22.25
C GLN A 54 -17.44 -2.76 -22.02
N VAL A 55 -17.96 -3.00 -20.81
CA VAL A 55 -19.34 -2.67 -20.42
C VAL A 55 -19.42 -1.41 -19.55
N GLY A 56 -18.33 -0.64 -19.47
CA GLY A 56 -18.25 0.61 -18.72
C GLY A 56 -18.12 0.43 -17.20
N ASP A 57 -17.77 -0.78 -16.73
CA ASP A 57 -17.56 -1.06 -15.31
C ASP A 57 -16.07 -1.21 -15.02
N HIS A 58 -15.44 -0.07 -14.71
CA HIS A 58 -14.00 -0.01 -14.44
C HIS A 58 -13.66 -0.66 -13.10
N ILE A 59 -12.78 -1.67 -13.13
CA ILE A 59 -12.29 -2.35 -11.92
C ILE A 59 -10.81 -2.03 -11.70
N PRO A 60 -10.44 -1.43 -10.55
CA PRO A 60 -9.05 -1.18 -10.24
C PRO A 60 -8.29 -2.47 -9.91
N PRO A 61 -7.00 -2.58 -10.28
CA PRO A 61 -6.18 -3.75 -9.92
C PRO A 61 -5.79 -3.80 -8.43
N PHE A 62 -5.88 -2.66 -7.72
CA PHE A 62 -5.45 -2.51 -6.32
C PHE A 62 -6.62 -2.22 -5.38
N LEU A 63 -6.57 -2.80 -4.19
CA LEU A 63 -7.41 -2.49 -3.05
C LEU A 63 -6.53 -2.23 -1.82
N ILE A 64 -6.87 -1.23 -1.02
CA ILE A 64 -6.27 -1.01 0.29
C ILE A 64 -7.25 -1.52 1.34
N ALA A 65 -6.82 -2.42 2.21
CA ALA A 65 -7.63 -2.97 3.29
C ALA A 65 -7.01 -2.59 4.64
N SER A 66 -7.62 -1.63 5.34
CA SER A 66 -7.27 -1.36 6.74
C SER A 66 -8.00 -2.36 7.63
N VAL A 67 -7.35 -3.48 7.95
CA VAL A 67 -8.02 -4.64 8.54
C VAL A 67 -8.28 -4.52 10.05
N THR A 68 -7.66 -3.55 10.71
CA THR A 68 -7.85 -3.27 12.13
C THR A 68 -7.56 -1.80 12.42
N SER A 69 -8.19 -1.26 13.47
CA SER A 69 -7.80 0.03 14.06
C SER A 69 -6.74 -0.12 15.14
N LYS A 70 -6.38 -1.33 15.55
CA LYS A 70 -5.51 -1.53 16.72
C LYS A 70 -4.04 -1.47 16.32
N CYS A 71 -3.22 -0.75 17.08
CA CYS A 71 -1.75 -0.72 16.88
C CYS A 71 -1.01 -0.72 18.22
N ASN A 72 0.14 -1.39 18.26
CA ASN A 72 0.99 -1.47 19.45
C ASN A 72 2.01 -0.32 19.54
N LEU A 73 2.15 0.49 18.50
CA LEU A 73 3.03 1.66 18.48
C LEU A 73 2.24 2.97 18.44
N HIS A 74 2.92 4.04 18.85
CA HIS A 74 2.43 5.41 18.90
C HIS A 74 3.35 6.33 18.09
N CYS A 75 3.52 6.00 16.81
CA CYS A 75 4.52 6.68 15.98
C CYS A 75 4.27 8.19 15.89
N LYS A 76 5.34 8.99 15.97
CA LYS A 76 5.28 10.44 15.73
C LYS A 76 4.77 10.69 14.31
N GLY A 77 3.74 11.53 14.17
CA GLY A 77 3.13 11.84 12.87
C GLY A 77 2.33 10.68 12.26
N CYS A 78 1.78 9.77 13.07
CA CYS A 78 0.90 8.73 12.55
C CYS A 78 -0.43 9.32 12.08
N TYR A 79 -0.68 9.33 10.76
CA TYR A 79 -1.92 9.84 10.16
C TYR A 79 -3.17 9.12 10.71
N ALA A 80 -3.09 7.79 10.88
CA ALA A 80 -4.20 6.97 11.33
C ALA A 80 -4.59 7.25 12.80
N ARG A 81 -3.64 7.65 13.64
CA ARG A 81 -3.96 8.11 15.00
C ARG A 81 -4.49 9.54 14.98
N ALA A 82 -3.97 10.39 14.09
CA ALA A 82 -4.40 11.77 13.96
C ALA A 82 -5.83 11.91 13.42
N ASN A 83 -6.26 11.04 12.50
CA ASN A 83 -7.64 11.01 11.97
C ASN A 83 -8.58 10.07 12.76
N HIS A 84 -8.14 9.57 13.92
CA HIS A 84 -8.90 8.67 14.79
C HIS A 84 -9.30 7.32 14.15
N SER A 85 -8.62 6.86 13.10
CA SER A 85 -8.83 5.51 12.55
C SER A 85 -7.99 4.43 13.25
N CYS A 86 -7.08 4.82 14.16
CA CYS A 86 -6.19 3.95 14.92
C CYS A 86 -6.26 4.23 16.43
N HIS A 87 -6.32 3.17 17.24
CA HIS A 87 -6.46 3.20 18.70
C HIS A 87 -5.67 2.07 19.36
N ASP A 88 -5.61 2.10 20.70
CA ASP A 88 -4.95 1.03 21.49
C ASP A 88 -5.88 -0.17 21.71
N LYS A 89 -7.18 0.07 21.63
CA LYS A 89 -8.22 -0.94 21.71
C LYS A 89 -8.81 -1.18 20.34
N GLU A 90 -9.30 -2.39 20.13
CA GLU A 90 -10.08 -2.69 18.93
C GLU A 90 -11.36 -1.88 18.95
N ALA A 91 -11.70 -1.25 17.82
CA ALA A 91 -12.93 -0.48 17.74
C ALA A 91 -14.14 -1.42 17.78
N GLU A 92 -15.25 -0.93 18.31
CA GLU A 92 -16.52 -1.64 18.25
C GLU A 92 -16.96 -1.80 16.78
N ASN A 93 -17.66 -2.90 16.48
CA ASN A 93 -18.22 -3.18 15.16
C ASN A 93 -17.18 -3.25 14.01
N GLN A 94 -15.98 -3.78 14.24
CA GLN A 94 -15.08 -4.13 13.13
C GLN A 94 -15.56 -5.38 12.38
N LEU A 95 -15.15 -5.49 11.11
CA LEU A 95 -15.32 -6.70 10.33
C LEU A 95 -14.54 -7.85 10.99
N SER A 96 -15.17 -9.01 11.07
CA SER A 96 -14.57 -10.28 11.47
C SER A 96 -13.59 -10.79 10.40
N ASP A 97 -12.76 -11.76 10.77
CA ASP A 97 -11.81 -12.38 9.83
C ASP A 97 -12.55 -13.06 8.66
N ALA A 98 -13.74 -13.62 8.92
CA ALA A 98 -14.57 -14.26 7.91
C ALA A 98 -15.17 -13.25 6.91
N GLU A 99 -15.61 -12.09 7.39
CA GLU A 99 -16.09 -11.01 6.51
C GLU A 99 -14.95 -10.47 5.64
N TRP A 100 -13.75 -10.27 6.19
CA TRP A 100 -12.60 -9.89 5.39
C TRP A 100 -12.19 -10.95 4.36
N GLU A 101 -12.23 -12.24 4.73
CA GLU A 101 -11.95 -13.33 3.78
C GLU A 101 -12.95 -13.31 2.61
N ASP A 102 -14.23 -13.07 2.89
CA ASP A 102 -15.25 -12.92 1.86
C ASP A 102 -14.95 -11.72 0.94
N ILE A 103 -14.58 -10.56 1.51
CA ILE A 103 -14.16 -9.39 0.74
C ILE A 103 -12.98 -9.71 -0.19
N PHE A 104 -11.97 -10.43 0.30
CA PHE A 104 -10.81 -10.82 -0.53
C PHE A 104 -11.22 -11.78 -1.66
N ARG A 105 -12.18 -12.68 -1.43
CA ARG A 105 -12.73 -13.56 -2.47
C ARG A 105 -13.55 -12.79 -3.50
N GLN A 106 -14.36 -11.82 -3.07
CA GLN A 106 -15.08 -10.92 -3.97
C GLN A 106 -14.09 -10.12 -4.85
N ALA A 107 -13.04 -9.56 -4.24
CA ALA A 107 -11.98 -8.81 -4.92
C ALA A 107 -11.30 -9.67 -6.00
N LYS A 108 -10.91 -10.90 -5.65
CA LYS A 108 -10.38 -11.88 -6.61
C LYS A 108 -11.36 -12.11 -7.78
N GLY A 109 -12.64 -12.28 -7.48
CA GLY A 109 -13.69 -12.60 -8.45
C GLY A 109 -13.93 -11.52 -9.50
N ILE A 110 -13.72 -10.25 -9.14
CA ILE A 110 -13.85 -9.12 -10.07
C ILE A 110 -12.53 -8.74 -10.76
N GLY A 111 -11.42 -9.41 -10.40
CA GLY A 111 -10.12 -9.19 -11.03
C GLY A 111 -9.20 -8.23 -10.27
N VAL A 112 -9.42 -7.93 -9.00
CA VAL A 112 -8.38 -7.30 -8.16
C VAL A 112 -7.22 -8.27 -8.00
N SER A 113 -5.98 -7.79 -8.16
CA SER A 113 -4.76 -8.62 -8.14
C SER A 113 -3.82 -8.30 -7.00
N PHE A 114 -4.02 -7.15 -6.35
CA PHE A 114 -3.22 -6.67 -5.22
C PHE A 114 -4.12 -6.15 -4.12
N ILE A 115 -3.93 -6.63 -2.90
CA ILE A 115 -4.63 -6.12 -1.72
C ILE A 115 -3.59 -5.73 -0.67
N LEU A 116 -3.37 -4.44 -0.50
CA LEU A 116 -2.48 -3.90 0.52
C LEU A 116 -3.16 -4.05 1.89
N LEU A 117 -2.58 -4.88 2.76
CA LEU A 117 -3.04 -5.03 4.13
C LEU A 117 -2.38 -3.96 5.00
N ALA A 118 -3.20 -3.03 5.48
CA ALA A 118 -2.85 -1.93 6.38
C ALA A 118 -3.75 -1.97 7.63
N GLY A 119 -3.66 -0.94 8.46
CA GLY A 119 -4.56 -0.74 9.60
C GLY A 119 -4.01 0.29 10.56
N GLY A 120 -4.23 0.04 11.85
CA GLY A 120 -3.16 0.14 12.83
C GLY A 120 -2.02 -0.83 12.47
N GLU A 121 -1.94 -1.99 13.12
CA GLU A 121 -0.95 -3.04 12.83
C GLU A 121 -1.64 -4.34 12.34
N PRO A 122 -1.55 -4.70 11.04
CA PRO A 122 -2.20 -5.89 10.49
C PRO A 122 -1.80 -7.20 11.17
N LEU A 123 -0.56 -7.31 11.65
CA LEU A 123 -0.07 -8.51 12.34
C LEU A 123 -0.72 -8.75 13.72
N MET A 124 -1.65 -7.88 14.14
CA MET A 124 -2.55 -8.18 15.26
C MET A 124 -3.68 -9.15 14.90
N ARG A 125 -3.90 -9.47 13.61
CA ARG A 125 -4.94 -10.40 13.13
C ARG A 125 -4.33 -11.63 12.46
N PRO A 126 -3.69 -12.55 13.22
CA PRO A 126 -2.92 -13.67 12.66
C PRO A 126 -3.74 -14.62 11.78
N GLU A 127 -5.00 -14.87 12.13
CA GLU A 127 -5.88 -15.75 11.36
C GLU A 127 -6.30 -15.12 10.03
N LEU A 128 -6.56 -13.80 10.02
CA LEU A 128 -6.81 -13.06 8.78
C LEU A 128 -5.60 -13.02 7.85
N ILE A 129 -4.39 -12.78 8.40
CA ILE A 129 -3.15 -12.83 7.61
C ILE A 129 -2.99 -14.22 6.97
N GLN A 130 -3.30 -15.28 7.71
CA GLN A 130 -3.29 -16.64 7.17
C GLN A 130 -4.37 -16.87 6.11
N ALA A 131 -5.58 -16.31 6.28
CA ALA A 131 -6.65 -16.39 5.28
C ALA A 131 -6.24 -15.70 3.97
N ALA A 132 -5.63 -14.52 4.04
CA ALA A 132 -5.03 -13.85 2.86
C ALA A 132 -3.96 -14.72 2.18
N GLY A 133 -3.10 -15.39 2.97
CA GLY A 133 -2.10 -16.32 2.44
C GLY A 133 -2.68 -17.52 1.67
N LYS A 134 -3.94 -17.89 1.91
CA LYS A 134 -4.63 -18.97 1.18
C LYS A 134 -5.20 -18.54 -0.18
N LEU A 135 -5.03 -17.27 -0.58
CA LEU A 135 -5.44 -16.72 -1.87
C LEU A 135 -4.21 -16.39 -2.74
N PRO A 136 -3.47 -17.39 -3.26
CA PRO A 136 -2.21 -17.17 -3.97
C PRO A 136 -2.35 -16.41 -5.29
N GLU A 137 -3.57 -16.23 -5.79
CA GLU A 137 -3.86 -15.42 -6.98
C GLU A 137 -3.82 -13.91 -6.72
N ILE A 138 -3.79 -13.49 -5.45
CA ILE A 138 -3.65 -12.10 -5.02
C ILE A 138 -2.33 -11.95 -4.28
N ILE A 139 -1.56 -10.91 -4.63
CA ILE A 139 -0.43 -10.47 -3.81
C ILE A 139 -0.95 -9.55 -2.71
N PHE A 140 -0.52 -9.82 -1.48
CA PHE A 140 -0.84 -9.02 -0.30
C PHE A 140 0.42 -8.36 0.24
N PRO A 141 0.72 -7.11 -0.13
CA PRO A 141 1.71 -6.31 0.58
C PRO A 141 1.20 -6.07 2.01
N VAL A 142 1.92 -6.58 3.01
CA VAL A 142 1.53 -6.47 4.42
C VAL A 142 2.34 -5.35 5.06
N PHE A 143 1.73 -4.18 5.19
CA PHE A 143 2.37 -3.02 5.80
C PHE A 143 2.45 -3.25 7.31
N THR A 144 3.66 -3.33 7.84
CA THR A 144 3.88 -3.63 9.25
C THR A 144 4.94 -2.73 9.85
N ASN A 145 4.79 -2.40 11.13
CA ASN A 145 5.83 -1.75 11.92
C ASN A 145 6.98 -2.70 12.29
N GLY A 146 6.83 -4.01 12.01
CA GLY A 146 7.86 -5.02 12.14
C GLY A 146 8.07 -5.57 13.56
N THR A 147 7.48 -4.96 14.58
CA THR A 147 7.68 -5.38 15.98
C THR A 147 7.03 -6.72 16.35
N MET A 148 6.13 -7.22 15.51
CA MET A 148 5.48 -8.53 15.69
C MET A 148 6.12 -9.64 14.85
N LEU A 149 7.17 -9.34 14.07
CA LEU A 149 7.80 -10.30 13.15
C LEU A 149 8.69 -11.31 13.89
N ASN A 150 8.02 -12.26 14.55
CA ASN A 150 8.64 -13.40 15.22
C ASN A 150 8.79 -14.61 14.29
N GLN A 151 9.35 -15.72 14.81
CA GLN A 151 9.55 -16.95 14.03
C GLN A 151 8.26 -17.56 13.47
N GLU A 152 7.10 -17.33 14.09
CA GLU A 152 5.82 -17.82 13.56
C GLU A 152 5.43 -17.05 12.31
N TYR A 153 5.52 -15.72 12.34
CA TYR A 153 5.25 -14.90 11.15
C TYR A 153 6.25 -15.18 10.04
N ILE A 154 7.52 -15.39 10.35
CA ILE A 154 8.53 -15.80 9.37
C ILE A 154 8.16 -17.14 8.71
N ARG A 155 7.65 -18.12 9.47
CA ARG A 155 7.12 -19.37 8.89
C ARG A 155 5.89 -19.12 8.01
N LYS A 156 4.98 -18.23 8.42
CA LYS A 156 3.81 -17.87 7.61
C LYS A 156 4.22 -17.22 6.28
N PHE A 157 5.12 -16.25 6.28
CA PHE A 157 5.62 -15.62 5.05
C PHE A 157 6.46 -16.57 4.19
N ASP A 158 7.21 -17.49 4.81
CA ASP A 158 7.85 -18.56 4.06
C ASP A 158 6.81 -19.46 3.39
N GLN A 159 5.74 -19.85 4.09
CA GLN A 159 4.69 -20.73 3.57
C GLN A 159 3.85 -20.06 2.46
N TYR A 160 3.40 -18.84 2.69
CA TYR A 160 2.47 -18.10 1.85
C TYR A 160 3.22 -16.97 1.12
N ARG A 161 3.85 -17.31 -0.01
CA ARG A 161 4.70 -16.39 -0.79
C ARG A 161 3.97 -15.21 -1.43
N ASN A 162 2.64 -15.24 -1.44
CA ASN A 162 1.81 -14.12 -1.84
C ASN A 162 1.69 -13.03 -0.77
N LEU A 163 2.06 -13.31 0.48
CA LEU A 163 2.18 -12.31 1.54
C LEU A 163 3.57 -11.68 1.46
N ILE A 164 3.66 -10.41 1.08
CA ILE A 164 4.92 -9.68 0.94
C ILE A 164 5.04 -8.68 2.10
N PRO A 165 5.89 -8.92 3.11
CA PRO A 165 6.06 -7.97 4.21
C PRO A 165 6.63 -6.64 3.70
N MET A 166 5.96 -5.54 4.02
CA MET A 166 6.43 -4.17 3.77
C MET A 166 6.80 -3.55 5.11
N ILE A 167 8.07 -3.71 5.48
CA ILE A 167 8.58 -3.34 6.80
C ILE A 167 8.81 -1.83 6.85
N SER A 168 8.22 -1.18 7.84
CA SER A 168 8.34 0.26 7.94
C SER A 168 9.66 0.70 8.57
N ILE A 169 10.38 1.62 7.92
CA ILE A 169 11.71 2.13 8.36
C ILE A 169 11.93 3.55 7.80
N GLU A 170 12.50 4.47 8.60
CA GLU A 170 12.59 5.90 8.23
C GLU A 170 14.02 6.41 8.00
N GLY A 171 15.00 5.52 8.00
CA GLY A 171 16.41 5.87 7.88
C GLY A 171 17.24 4.97 8.78
N ASN A 172 18.30 5.52 9.35
CA ASN A 172 19.12 4.87 10.36
C ASN A 172 18.36 4.65 11.69
N GLU A 173 19.09 4.13 12.67
CA GLU A 173 18.58 3.85 14.02
C GLU A 173 17.99 5.06 14.71
N GLN A 174 18.70 6.19 14.70
CA GLN A 174 18.23 7.44 15.31
C GLN A 174 16.93 7.92 14.66
N THR A 175 16.88 7.99 13.32
CA THR A 175 15.72 8.51 12.59
C THR A 175 14.49 7.60 12.76
N THR A 176 14.69 6.28 12.67
CA THR A 176 13.63 5.29 12.83
C THR A 176 13.10 5.26 14.27
N ASP A 177 13.97 5.21 15.27
CA ASP A 177 13.56 5.10 16.67
C ASP A 177 12.94 6.42 17.18
N LEU A 178 13.40 7.58 16.69
CA LEU A 178 12.80 8.88 17.00
C LEU A 178 11.32 8.91 16.60
N ARG A 179 10.96 8.26 15.49
CA ARG A 179 9.58 8.20 15.02
C ARG A 179 8.80 7.06 15.66
N ARG A 180 9.37 5.86 15.73
CA ARG A 180 8.64 4.61 16.01
C ARG A 180 8.77 4.11 17.45
N GLY A 181 9.74 4.61 18.20
CA GLY A 181 10.09 4.15 19.53
C GLY A 181 11.45 3.44 19.56
N SER A 182 12.08 3.48 20.74
CA SER A 182 13.41 2.91 20.97
C SER A 182 13.48 1.40 20.69
N GLY A 183 14.53 0.97 20.00
CA GLY A 183 14.82 -0.43 19.69
C GLY A 183 14.10 -0.97 18.45
N VAL A 184 13.22 -0.19 17.82
CA VAL A 184 12.46 -0.64 16.64
C VAL A 184 13.40 -0.89 15.47
N TYR A 185 14.37 0.00 15.21
CA TYR A 185 15.35 -0.18 14.13
C TYR A 185 16.14 -1.48 14.27
N GLN A 186 16.61 -1.79 15.48
CA GLN A 186 17.37 -3.00 15.73
C GLN A 186 16.52 -4.24 15.47
N GLN A 187 15.26 -4.22 15.94
CA GLN A 187 14.34 -5.34 15.73
C GLN A 187 14.04 -5.56 14.24
N VAL A 188 13.69 -4.51 13.49
CA VAL A 188 13.41 -4.65 12.06
C VAL A 188 14.66 -5.08 11.28
N SER A 189 15.84 -4.58 11.65
CA SER A 189 17.11 -4.98 11.01
C SER A 189 17.40 -6.47 11.19
N GLN A 190 17.17 -7.03 12.39
CA GLN A 190 17.32 -8.47 12.64
C GLN A 190 16.33 -9.30 11.82
N THR A 191 15.09 -8.83 11.71
CA THR A 191 14.07 -9.49 10.91
C THR A 191 14.41 -9.50 9.42
N MET A 192 14.93 -8.39 8.89
CA MET A 192 15.36 -8.30 7.49
C MET A 192 16.45 -9.34 7.17
N GLU A 193 17.45 -9.47 8.04
CA GLU A 193 18.50 -10.50 7.89
C GLU A 193 17.93 -11.92 7.91
N LEU A 194 16.96 -12.19 8.79
CA LEU A 194 16.28 -13.49 8.85
C LEU A 194 15.47 -13.78 7.58
N MET A 195 14.75 -12.78 7.04
CA MET A 195 14.00 -12.92 5.79
C MET A 195 14.95 -13.19 4.62
N LYS A 196 16.10 -12.50 4.56
CA LYS A 196 17.16 -12.74 3.57
C LYS A 196 17.69 -14.17 3.64
N GLN A 197 18.03 -14.65 4.84
CA GLN A 197 18.52 -16.02 5.04
C GLN A 197 17.51 -17.07 4.59
N LYS A 198 16.21 -16.80 4.80
CA LYS A 198 15.09 -17.65 4.37
C LYS A 198 14.68 -17.42 2.92
N LYS A 199 15.31 -16.46 2.22
CA LYS A 199 14.97 -16.05 0.85
C LYS A 199 13.48 -15.72 0.71
N ILE A 200 12.94 -15.01 1.69
CA ILE A 200 11.57 -14.49 1.67
C ILE A 200 11.59 -13.14 0.96
N LEU A 201 10.73 -12.95 -0.03
CA LEU A 201 10.58 -11.67 -0.69
C LEU A 201 9.92 -10.68 0.29
N TYR A 202 10.55 -9.53 0.47
CA TYR A 202 10.02 -8.45 1.30
C TYR A 202 10.46 -7.09 0.76
N GLY A 203 9.81 -6.04 1.25
CA GLY A 203 10.14 -4.66 0.94
C GLY A 203 10.16 -3.77 2.17
N ALA A 204 10.51 -2.50 1.95
CA ALA A 204 10.44 -1.43 2.92
C ALA A 204 9.31 -0.45 2.56
N SER A 205 8.66 0.09 3.59
CA SER A 205 7.75 1.22 3.47
C SER A 205 8.34 2.41 4.24
N ILE A 206 8.50 3.54 3.56
CA ILE A 206 9.20 4.70 4.10
C ILE A 206 8.25 5.88 4.05
N THR A 207 7.87 6.41 5.21
CA THR A 207 7.21 7.72 5.22
C THR A 207 8.27 8.80 5.04
N VAL A 208 8.22 9.49 3.90
CA VAL A 208 9.17 10.56 3.55
C VAL A 208 8.69 11.87 4.14
N THR A 209 9.57 12.52 4.87
CA THR A 209 9.38 13.84 5.48
C THR A 209 10.51 14.77 5.05
N SER A 210 10.33 16.08 5.23
CA SER A 210 11.40 17.06 5.00
C SER A 210 12.64 16.80 5.86
N GLN A 211 12.49 16.02 6.94
CA GLN A 211 13.59 15.72 7.86
C GLN A 211 14.41 14.49 7.45
N ASN A 212 13.84 13.56 6.68
CA ASN A 212 14.53 12.31 6.32
C ASN A 212 14.78 12.14 4.82
N ILE A 213 14.21 12.99 3.96
CA ILE A 213 14.23 12.79 2.50
C ILE A 213 15.63 12.55 1.94
N THR A 214 16.62 13.34 2.34
CA THR A 214 18.01 13.20 1.89
C THR A 214 18.65 11.88 2.37
N GLU A 215 18.29 11.43 3.57
CA GLU A 215 18.79 10.17 4.11
C GLU A 215 18.18 8.97 3.37
N VAL A 216 16.86 8.94 3.23
CA VAL A 216 16.12 7.79 2.71
C VAL A 216 16.22 7.62 1.19
N THR A 217 16.68 8.65 0.47
CA THR A 217 17.07 8.56 -0.94
C THR A 217 18.56 8.36 -1.15
N SER A 218 19.38 8.40 -0.08
CA SER A 218 20.83 8.27 -0.22
C SER A 218 21.25 6.87 -0.67
N VAL A 219 22.27 6.81 -1.53
CA VAL A 219 22.90 5.55 -1.98
C VAL A 219 23.28 4.66 -0.79
N LYS A 220 23.86 5.25 0.26
CA LYS A 220 24.28 4.51 1.47
C LYS A 220 23.12 3.78 2.13
N PHE A 221 21.98 4.46 2.34
CA PHE A 221 20.82 3.84 2.98
C PHE A 221 20.22 2.74 2.09
N LEU A 222 20.15 2.98 0.79
CA LEU A 222 19.61 2.02 -0.18
C LEU A 222 20.50 0.78 -0.32
N ASP A 223 21.82 0.95 -0.31
CA ASP A 223 22.78 -0.16 -0.34
C ASP A 223 22.62 -1.02 0.90
N ILE A 224 22.44 -0.43 2.09
CA ILE A 224 22.16 -1.16 3.33
C ILE A 224 20.86 -2.00 3.19
N LEU A 225 19.79 -1.42 2.63
CA LEU A 225 18.54 -2.15 2.41
C LEU A 225 18.70 -3.29 1.39
N SER A 226 19.38 -3.03 0.27
CA SER A 226 19.64 -4.03 -0.77
C SER A 226 20.52 -5.17 -0.24
N GLU A 227 21.59 -4.85 0.48
CA GLU A 227 22.46 -5.82 1.14
C GLU A 227 21.69 -6.68 2.13
N ARG A 228 20.70 -6.12 2.82
CA ARG A 228 19.78 -6.86 3.70
C ARG A 228 18.73 -7.68 2.96
N GLY A 229 18.67 -7.61 1.63
CA GLY A 229 17.77 -8.40 0.80
C GLY A 229 16.43 -7.74 0.48
N CYS A 230 16.27 -6.44 0.77
CA CYS A 230 15.09 -5.68 0.41
C CYS A 230 14.95 -5.59 -1.11
N LYS A 231 13.74 -5.83 -1.65
CA LYS A 231 13.49 -5.83 -3.10
C LYS A 231 12.49 -4.80 -3.58
N VAL A 232 11.72 -4.21 -2.67
CA VAL A 232 10.73 -3.19 -3.00
C VAL A 232 10.83 -2.09 -1.97
N ILE A 233 10.83 -0.83 -2.40
CA ILE A 233 10.72 0.33 -1.53
C ILE A 233 9.51 1.13 -1.97
N ILE A 234 8.58 1.33 -1.05
CA ILE A 234 7.44 2.24 -1.22
C ILE A 234 7.71 3.48 -0.39
N TYR A 235 7.88 4.60 -1.07
CA TYR A 235 7.93 5.93 -0.48
C TYR A 235 6.51 6.47 -0.36
N VAL A 236 6.11 6.82 0.85
CA VAL A 236 4.82 7.44 1.15
C VAL A 236 5.12 8.86 1.60
N GLU A 237 4.71 9.87 0.84
CA GLU A 237 4.85 11.25 1.29
C GLU A 237 4.06 11.47 2.58
N TYR A 238 4.66 12.22 3.50
CA TYR A 238 3.99 12.61 4.73
C TYR A 238 2.79 13.53 4.45
N VAL A 239 1.61 13.12 4.90
CA VAL A 239 0.40 13.94 4.88
C VAL A 239 0.18 14.55 6.27
N PRO A 240 0.24 15.88 6.42
CA PRO A 240 0.13 16.55 7.71
C PRO A 240 -1.33 16.67 8.17
N ILE A 241 -1.91 15.55 8.64
CA ILE A 241 -3.29 15.52 9.18
C ILE A 241 -3.45 16.45 10.39
N SER A 242 -2.40 16.56 11.21
CA SER A 242 -2.39 17.45 12.38
C SER A 242 -1.50 18.66 12.12
N ASP A 243 -2.03 19.83 12.45
CA ASP A 243 -1.31 21.11 12.44
C ASP A 243 0.02 21.08 13.20
N ALA A 244 0.11 20.26 14.25
CA ALA A 244 1.30 20.13 15.10
C ALA A 244 2.50 19.45 14.41
N THR A 245 2.32 18.99 13.17
CA THR A 245 3.35 18.25 12.42
C THR A 245 3.49 18.71 10.96
N LYS A 246 2.95 19.89 10.63
CA LYS A 246 2.98 20.45 9.27
C LYS A 246 4.39 20.58 8.71
N GLU A 247 5.37 20.85 9.56
CA GLU A 247 6.78 20.98 9.21
C GLU A 247 7.43 19.69 8.71
N LEU A 248 6.78 18.54 8.88
CA LEU A 248 7.25 17.26 8.34
C LEU A 248 6.83 17.06 6.87
N ALA A 249 5.85 17.81 6.38
CA ALA A 249 5.38 17.69 5.00
C ALA A 249 6.38 18.31 4.02
N LEU A 250 6.59 17.62 2.90
CA LEU A 250 7.50 18.08 1.86
C LEU A 250 7.09 19.44 1.29
N THR A 251 8.08 20.27 1.00
CA THR A 251 7.94 21.44 0.14
C THR A 251 7.90 21.02 -1.33
N GLN A 252 7.50 21.92 -2.23
CA GLN A 252 7.52 21.62 -3.68
C GLN A 252 8.94 21.29 -4.17
N ALA A 253 9.96 22.04 -3.73
CA ALA A 253 11.35 21.77 -4.10
C ALA A 253 11.84 20.39 -3.62
N GLU A 254 11.41 19.95 -2.44
CA GLU A 254 11.72 18.61 -1.93
C GLU A 254 11.00 17.51 -2.70
N ARG A 255 9.78 17.75 -3.19
CA ARG A 255 9.08 16.80 -4.08
C ARG A 255 9.79 16.67 -5.42
N ASP A 256 10.21 17.78 -6.01
CA ASP A 256 10.97 17.78 -7.26
C ASP A 256 12.30 17.02 -7.08
N TYR A 257 12.98 17.23 -5.95
CA TYR A 257 14.16 16.45 -5.57
C TYR A 257 13.85 14.95 -5.47
N LEU A 258 12.78 14.56 -4.76
CA LEU A 258 12.38 13.17 -4.63
C LEU A 258 12.10 12.53 -5.99
N GLU A 259 11.40 13.22 -6.88
CA GLU A 259 11.10 12.74 -8.23
C GLU A 259 12.39 12.48 -9.04
N ILE A 260 13.34 13.42 -9.00
CA ILE A 260 14.64 13.28 -9.67
C ILE A 260 15.43 12.09 -9.13
N GLU A 261 15.53 11.97 -7.80
CA GLU A 261 16.25 10.86 -7.16
C GLU A 261 15.61 9.51 -7.53
N LEU A 262 14.29 9.39 -7.45
CA LEU A 262 13.59 8.15 -7.80
C LEU A 262 13.76 7.77 -9.26
N ALA A 263 13.76 8.74 -10.19
CA ALA A 263 14.04 8.48 -11.60
C ALA A 263 15.47 7.93 -11.80
N GLY A 264 16.45 8.48 -11.09
CA GLY A 264 17.82 7.98 -11.07
C GLY A 264 17.95 6.57 -10.50
N LEU A 265 17.25 6.29 -9.39
CA LEU A 265 17.24 4.97 -8.74
C LEU A 265 16.61 3.91 -9.65
N ARG A 266 15.44 4.19 -10.24
CA ARG A 266 14.77 3.31 -11.20
C ARG A 266 15.65 2.94 -12.40
N SER A 267 16.52 3.85 -12.81
CA SER A 267 17.44 3.66 -13.94
C SER A 267 18.73 2.93 -13.56
N SER A 268 19.13 2.94 -12.28
CA SER A 268 20.44 2.44 -11.83
C SER A 268 20.38 1.19 -10.95
N ARG A 269 19.18 0.76 -10.54
CA ARG A 269 18.94 -0.35 -9.62
C ARG A 269 17.85 -1.28 -10.18
N GLU A 270 18.20 -2.09 -11.17
CA GLU A 270 17.29 -3.06 -11.80
C GLU A 270 16.89 -4.23 -10.88
N ASP A 271 17.56 -4.38 -9.74
CA ASP A 271 17.35 -5.45 -8.77
C ASP A 271 16.35 -5.08 -7.67
N MET A 272 15.80 -3.85 -7.70
CA MET A 272 14.84 -3.31 -6.74
C MET A 272 13.73 -2.52 -7.44
N ILE A 273 12.54 -2.51 -6.85
CA ILE A 273 11.41 -1.69 -7.30
C ILE A 273 11.25 -0.49 -6.38
N PHE A 274 11.13 0.70 -6.96
CA PHE A 274 10.85 1.96 -6.24
C PHE A 274 9.50 2.54 -6.67
N ILE A 275 8.61 2.77 -5.70
CA ILE A 275 7.27 3.34 -5.89
C ILE A 275 7.12 4.54 -4.96
N SER A 276 6.46 5.61 -5.40
CA SER A 276 6.17 6.79 -4.58
C SER A 276 4.72 7.24 -4.69
N PHE A 277 4.08 7.48 -3.55
CA PHE A 277 2.71 8.00 -3.46
C PHE A 277 2.69 9.32 -2.66
N PRO A 278 2.00 10.37 -3.15
CA PRO A 278 1.24 10.48 -4.40
C PRO A 278 2.10 10.84 -5.64
N GLY A 279 3.43 10.94 -5.51
CA GLY A 279 4.31 11.40 -6.60
C GLY A 279 4.08 10.72 -7.95
N ASP A 280 3.97 9.38 -7.97
CA ASP A 280 3.76 8.61 -9.21
C ASP A 280 2.32 8.70 -9.77
N GLU A 281 1.35 9.20 -9.00
CA GLU A 281 -0.04 9.36 -9.46
C GLU A 281 -0.15 10.50 -10.49
N LYS A 282 0.67 11.55 -10.36
CA LYS A 282 0.69 12.70 -11.29
C LYS A 282 0.89 12.24 -12.74
N SER A 283 1.76 11.28 -12.94
CA SER A 283 2.09 10.77 -14.27
C SER A 283 0.99 9.85 -14.85
N SER A 284 0.06 9.42 -14.00
CA SER A 284 -1.10 8.57 -14.33
C SER A 284 -2.40 9.38 -14.51
N GLY A 285 -2.30 10.70 -14.67
CA GLY A 285 -3.45 11.58 -14.89
C GLY A 285 -4.17 11.98 -13.60
N GLY A 286 -3.43 12.22 -12.51
CA GLY A 286 -3.96 12.70 -11.23
C GLY A 286 -4.26 11.57 -10.23
N CYS A 287 -5.05 11.88 -9.20
CA CYS A 287 -5.24 10.98 -8.07
C CYS A 287 -5.93 9.67 -8.46
N LEU A 288 -5.37 8.53 -8.05
CA LEU A 288 -5.86 7.18 -8.40
C LEU A 288 -6.95 6.64 -7.46
N ALA A 289 -7.37 7.43 -6.49
CA ALA A 289 -8.40 7.10 -5.51
C ALA A 289 -9.81 6.92 -6.14
N ALA A 290 -10.79 6.59 -5.31
CA ALA A 290 -12.20 6.43 -5.70
C ALA A 290 -12.43 5.38 -6.81
N GLY A 291 -11.56 4.36 -6.85
CA GLY A 291 -11.65 3.26 -7.79
C GLY A 291 -11.02 3.52 -9.16
N ARG A 292 -10.38 4.68 -9.42
CA ARG A 292 -9.66 4.94 -10.68
C ARG A 292 -8.43 4.03 -10.87
N GLY A 293 -7.77 3.69 -9.77
CA GLY A 293 -6.64 2.76 -9.74
C GLY A 293 -6.57 1.99 -8.43
N PHE A 294 -7.11 2.57 -7.34
CA PHE A 294 -7.37 1.89 -6.09
C PHE A 294 -8.58 2.49 -5.36
N PHE A 295 -9.04 1.78 -4.33
CA PHE A 295 -9.97 2.27 -3.32
C PHE A 295 -9.66 1.60 -1.99
N HIS A 296 -10.28 2.06 -0.91
CA HIS A 296 -9.94 1.65 0.44
C HIS A 296 -11.16 1.11 1.20
N ILE A 297 -10.97 0.03 1.94
CA ILE A 297 -11.95 -0.47 2.90
C ILE A 297 -11.41 -0.27 4.32
N ASN A 298 -12.18 0.41 5.16
CA ASN A 298 -11.83 0.65 6.56
C ASN A 298 -12.16 -0.56 7.47
N PRO A 299 -11.70 -0.58 8.74
CA PRO A 299 -11.93 -1.72 9.64
C PRO A 299 -13.40 -2.06 9.90
N GLN A 300 -14.31 -1.08 9.79
CA GLN A 300 -15.76 -1.24 9.98
C GLN A 300 -16.49 -1.65 8.70
N GLY A 301 -15.78 -1.76 7.58
CA GLY A 301 -16.29 -2.15 6.27
C GLY A 301 -16.85 -1.00 5.45
N GLY A 302 -16.58 0.26 5.78
CA GLY A 302 -16.89 1.41 4.94
C GLY A 302 -15.97 1.45 3.71
N ALA A 303 -16.54 1.74 2.53
CA ALA A 303 -15.78 1.89 1.29
C ALA A 303 -15.41 3.36 1.07
N GLU A 304 -14.14 3.67 1.26
CA GLU A 304 -13.56 5.01 1.24
C GLU A 304 -12.74 5.22 -0.04
N PRO A 305 -12.70 6.43 -0.62
CA PRO A 305 -11.88 6.70 -1.79
C PRO A 305 -10.39 6.43 -1.55
N CYS A 306 -9.90 6.76 -0.34
CA CYS A 306 -8.50 6.72 0.07
C CYS A 306 -8.41 6.74 1.60
N PRO A 307 -7.37 6.13 2.24
CA PRO A 307 -7.20 6.20 3.69
C PRO A 307 -7.06 7.62 4.28
N PHE A 308 -6.72 8.62 3.45
CA PHE A 308 -6.62 10.02 3.83
C PHE A 308 -7.93 10.80 3.62
N SER A 309 -8.98 10.15 3.11
CA SER A 309 -10.32 10.69 2.91
C SER A 309 -11.34 9.70 3.46
N PRO A 310 -11.47 9.58 4.79
CA PRO A 310 -12.24 8.53 5.46
C PRO A 310 -13.75 8.80 5.45
N TYR A 311 -14.28 8.98 4.24
CA TYR A 311 -15.68 9.28 3.96
C TYR A 311 -16.24 8.17 3.07
N TYR A 312 -17.38 7.62 3.46
CA TYR A 312 -18.06 6.56 2.72
C TYR A 312 -19.58 6.72 2.81
N ASP A 313 -20.27 6.27 1.77
CA ASP A 313 -21.73 6.21 1.66
C ASP A 313 -22.25 4.76 1.68
N LEU A 314 -21.42 3.80 1.24
CA LEU A 314 -21.72 2.37 1.28
C LEU A 314 -20.75 1.59 2.16
N SER A 315 -21.26 0.47 2.70
CA SER A 315 -20.49 -0.45 3.55
C SER A 315 -20.67 -1.90 3.10
N LEU A 316 -19.57 -2.64 3.07
CA LEU A 316 -19.53 -4.06 2.71
C LEU A 316 -20.22 -4.98 3.72
N LYS A 317 -20.69 -4.44 4.85
CA LYS A 317 -21.62 -5.15 5.74
C LYS A 317 -23.03 -5.30 5.14
N LYS A 318 -23.34 -4.50 4.12
CA LYS A 318 -24.68 -4.40 3.53
C LYS A 318 -24.70 -4.65 2.03
N VAL A 319 -23.60 -4.38 1.33
CA VAL A 319 -23.50 -4.48 -0.13
C VAL A 319 -22.27 -5.30 -0.54
N SER A 320 -22.24 -5.77 -1.78
CA SER A 320 -21.05 -6.40 -2.35
C SER A 320 -19.93 -5.39 -2.59
N LEU A 321 -18.69 -5.88 -2.76
CA LEU A 321 -17.53 -5.07 -3.12
C LEU A 321 -17.74 -4.32 -4.45
N ARG A 322 -18.39 -4.96 -5.42
CA ARG A 322 -18.65 -4.36 -6.74
C ARG A 322 -19.70 -3.25 -6.68
N GLU A 323 -20.71 -3.40 -5.82
CA GLU A 323 -21.67 -2.32 -5.53
C GLU A 323 -21.00 -1.16 -4.79
N ALA A 324 -20.15 -1.44 -3.80
CA ALA A 324 -19.40 -0.42 -3.08
C ALA A 324 -18.44 0.38 -3.99
N LEU A 325 -17.77 -0.29 -4.93
CA LEU A 325 -16.91 0.35 -5.94
C LEU A 325 -17.68 1.32 -6.87
N ASN A 326 -18.97 1.03 -7.06
CA ASN A 326 -19.90 1.82 -7.85
C ASN A 326 -20.79 2.73 -6.98
N SER A 327 -20.34 3.09 -5.78
CA SER A 327 -21.12 3.96 -4.91
C SER A 327 -21.34 5.36 -5.51
N PRO A 328 -22.44 6.04 -5.14
CA PRO A 328 -22.70 7.42 -5.55
C PRO A 328 -21.54 8.38 -5.27
N LEU A 329 -20.89 8.26 -4.10
CA LEU A 329 -19.71 9.06 -3.76
C LEU A 329 -18.58 8.84 -4.76
N PHE A 330 -18.26 7.58 -5.07
CA PHE A 330 -17.15 7.27 -5.98
C PHE A 330 -17.46 7.75 -7.39
N GLN A 331 -18.70 7.57 -7.87
CA GLN A 331 -19.13 8.09 -9.17
C GLN A 331 -18.98 9.61 -9.25
N LYS A 332 -19.50 10.35 -8.27
CA LYS A 332 -19.37 11.82 -8.21
C LYS A 332 -17.92 12.29 -8.16
N LEU A 333 -17.04 11.57 -7.46
CA LEU A 333 -15.61 11.90 -7.41
C LEU A 333 -14.91 11.66 -8.74
N ARG A 334 -15.27 10.60 -9.47
CA ARG A 334 -14.71 10.28 -10.80
C ARG A 334 -15.23 11.22 -11.88
N ASP A 335 -16.52 11.56 -11.83
CA ASP A 335 -17.15 12.50 -12.77
C ASP A 335 -16.74 13.94 -12.46
N GLY A 336 -16.44 14.22 -11.19
CA GLY A 336 -15.89 15.49 -10.74
C GLY A 336 -14.46 15.69 -11.23
N LYS A 337 -14.10 16.94 -11.52
CA LYS A 337 -12.70 17.31 -11.86
C LYS A 337 -11.75 17.29 -10.66
N VAL A 338 -12.24 16.91 -9.48
CA VAL A 338 -11.50 16.97 -8.20
C VAL A 338 -10.26 16.09 -8.23
N LEU A 339 -10.38 14.85 -8.71
CA LEU A 339 -9.25 13.91 -8.79
C LEU A 339 -8.20 14.32 -9.85
N LEU A 340 -8.54 15.25 -10.73
CA LEU A 340 -7.66 15.80 -11.76
C LEU A 340 -7.08 17.17 -11.37
N ALA A 341 -7.47 17.72 -10.22
CA ALA A 341 -7.00 19.03 -9.77
C ALA A 341 -5.50 18.96 -9.47
N GLU A 342 -4.76 19.96 -9.95
CA GLU A 342 -3.40 20.19 -9.49
C GLU A 342 -3.45 20.52 -8.00
N HIS A 343 -2.64 19.82 -7.22
CA HIS A 343 -2.45 20.08 -5.79
C HIS A 343 -1.02 20.53 -5.57
N THR A 344 -0.81 21.46 -4.66
CA THR A 344 0.52 22.01 -4.29
C THR A 344 1.36 21.02 -3.45
N GLY A 345 1.00 19.74 -3.56
CA GLY A 345 1.57 18.58 -2.90
C GLY A 345 0.99 18.31 -1.52
N GLY A 346 0.88 17.03 -1.17
CA GLY A 346 -0.13 16.54 -0.23
C GLY A 346 -1.20 15.70 -0.96
N CYS A 347 -2.17 15.12 -0.24
CA CYS A 347 -3.23 14.33 -0.85
C CYS A 347 -4.38 15.24 -1.33
N VAL A 348 -4.75 15.19 -2.61
CA VAL A 348 -5.84 16.02 -3.21
C VAL A 348 -7.14 15.93 -2.41
N LEU A 349 -7.53 14.71 -2.04
CA LEU A 349 -8.78 14.48 -1.32
C LEU A 349 -8.73 15.01 0.12
N PHE A 350 -7.56 15.03 0.73
CA PHE A 350 -7.37 15.62 2.06
C PHE A 350 -7.51 17.15 2.00
N GLU A 351 -6.94 17.80 0.98
CA GLU A 351 -7.07 19.25 0.78
C GLU A 351 -8.50 19.67 0.43
N GLN A 352 -9.26 18.79 -0.23
CA GLN A 352 -10.64 19.03 -0.69
C GLN A 352 -11.69 18.38 0.22
N GLU A 353 -11.39 18.20 1.50
CA GLU A 353 -12.25 17.50 2.46
C GLU A 353 -13.69 18.05 2.50
N SER A 354 -13.87 19.37 2.54
CA SER A 354 -15.19 20.00 2.59
C SER A 354 -16.04 19.70 1.35
N LEU A 355 -15.40 19.61 0.19
CA LEU A 355 -16.03 19.22 -1.06
C LEU A 355 -16.45 17.75 -1.01
N VAL A 356 -15.56 16.84 -0.57
CA VAL A 356 -15.87 15.41 -0.43
C VAL A 356 -17.09 15.21 0.48
N GLN A 357 -17.14 15.89 1.63
CA GLN A 357 -18.28 15.82 2.54
C GLN A 357 -19.58 16.33 1.90
N SER A 358 -19.53 17.38 1.08
CA SER A 358 -20.72 17.90 0.39
C SER A 358 -21.32 16.91 -0.60
N LEU A 359 -20.49 16.02 -1.18
CA LEU A 359 -20.93 14.99 -2.13
C LEU A 359 -21.72 13.86 -1.45
N LEU A 360 -21.55 13.65 -0.15
CA LEU A 360 -22.32 12.66 0.63
C LEU A 360 -23.79 13.07 0.81
N ASN A 361 -24.07 14.38 0.86
CA ASN A 361 -25.38 14.93 1.21
C ASN A 361 -26.25 15.29 0.00
N THR A 362 -25.81 14.96 -1.21
CA THR A 362 -26.55 15.24 -2.44
C THR A 362 -27.23 13.95 -2.91
N ASP A 363 -28.56 13.97 -3.08
CA ASP A 363 -29.27 12.83 -3.67
C ASP A 363 -28.71 12.52 -5.07
N PRO A 364 -28.68 11.26 -5.51
CA PRO A 364 -28.34 10.93 -6.89
C PRO A 364 -29.35 11.61 -7.83
N ALA A 365 -28.83 12.44 -8.74
CA ALA A 365 -29.60 13.19 -9.72
C ALA A 365 -30.17 12.29 -10.83
#